data_AF-A0A134A8N5-F1
#
_entry.id   AF-A0A134A8N5-F1
#
_cell.length_a   1.000
_cell.length_b   1.000
_cell.length_c   1.000
_cell.angle_alpha   90.00
_cell.angle_beta   90.00
_cell.angle_gamma   90.00
#
_symmetry.space_group_name_H-M   'P 1'
#
loop_
_entity.id
_entity.type
_entity.pdbx_description
1 polymer ?
#
loop_
_entity_poly.entity_id
_entity_poly.type
_entity_poly.pdbx_seq_one_letter_code
_entity_poly.pdbx_strand_id
1 'polypeptide(L)'
;MEKNIEKSKIKELGLLILNTACYSAIVITSVMILLAVLSSLLSKKIVLADYSKQSFAINELLKFLVFYPVGEEFLLRGLMLHFLKKKTKYANLIQAVIFGILHLNPIKFIYTTISGIFFGNVRLRPSPIWWTILLHSTFNLVSIFLYKPFIITIEKIFYLQNMPIITLIIVFIPPLFIFDYTLKQLKNKFNYEKLYKA
;
A
#
# COMPACT_ATOMS: atom_id res chain seq x y z
N MET A 1 34.10 5.10 8.03
CA MET A 1 33.00 6.05 7.75
C MET A 1 31.95 5.43 6.83
N GLU A 2 32.34 4.85 5.69
CA GLU A 2 31.43 4.22 4.71
C GLU A 2 30.55 3.10 5.28
N LYS A 3 31.13 2.18 6.07
CA LYS A 3 30.40 1.09 6.75
C LYS A 3 29.26 1.59 7.65
N ASN A 4 29.39 2.77 8.25
CA ASN A 4 28.36 3.37 9.10
C ASN A 4 27.23 4.00 8.26
N ILE A 5 27.57 4.57 7.10
CA ILE A 5 26.60 5.14 6.15
C ILE A 5 25.76 4.04 5.54
N GLU A 6 26.39 2.93 5.12
CA GLU A 6 25.69 1.78 4.54
C GLU A 6 24.73 1.14 5.56
N LYS A 7 25.20 0.92 6.80
CA LYS A 7 24.36 0.42 7.90
C LYS A 7 23.16 1.33 8.18
N SER A 8 23.34 2.66 8.06
CA SER A 8 22.26 3.63 8.23
C SER A 8 21.21 3.50 7.12
N LYS A 9 21.64 3.39 5.84
CA LYS A 9 20.73 3.21 4.69
C LYS A 9 19.95 1.90 4.76
N ILE A 10 20.59 0.80 5.15
CA ILE A 10 19.92 -0.50 5.33
C ILE A 10 18.83 -0.39 6.40
N LYS A 11 19.12 0.29 7.52
CA LYS A 11 18.14 0.52 8.59
C LYS A 11 16.98 1.40 8.15
N GLU A 12 17.26 2.45 7.38
CA GLU A 12 16.23 3.32 6.80
C GLU A 12 15.28 2.51 5.89
N LEU A 13 15.84 1.75 4.95
CA LEU A 13 15.08 0.93 4.03
C LEU A 13 14.26 -0.14 4.77
N GLY A 14 14.86 -0.83 5.75
CA GLY A 14 14.14 -1.81 6.56
C GLY A 14 12.94 -1.21 7.30
N LEU A 15 13.08 0.00 7.84
CA LEU A 15 11.97 0.71 8.47
C LEU A 15 10.90 1.15 7.46
N LEU A 16 11.30 1.58 6.25
CA LEU A 16 10.35 1.91 5.19
C LEU A 16 9.56 0.68 4.73
N ILE A 17 10.22 -0.47 4.55
CA ILE A 17 9.57 -1.73 4.18
C ILE A 17 8.56 -2.14 5.26
N LEU A 18 8.97 -2.14 6.53
CA LEU A 18 8.08 -2.50 7.64
C LEU A 18 6.91 -1.51 7.77
N ASN A 19 7.17 -0.21 7.65
CA ASN A 19 6.12 0.81 7.67
C ASN A 19 5.13 0.62 6.50
N THR A 20 5.63 0.31 5.30
CA THR A 20 4.80 0.03 4.11
C THR A 20 3.97 -1.23 4.29
N ALA A 21 4.54 -2.29 4.87
CA ALA A 21 3.83 -3.52 5.15
C ALA A 21 2.67 -3.28 6.14
N CYS A 22 2.91 -2.54 7.22
CA CYS A 22 1.86 -2.19 8.19
C CYS A 22 0.82 -1.23 7.58
N TYR A 23 1.26 -0.20 6.85
CA TYR A 23 0.38 0.74 6.16
C TYR A 23 -0.56 0.02 5.18
N SER A 24 0.00 -0.83 4.32
CA SER A 24 -0.79 -1.62 3.37
C SER A 24 -1.79 -2.52 4.10
N ALA A 25 -1.38 -3.21 5.18
CA ALA A 25 -2.29 -4.03 5.97
C ALA A 25 -3.48 -3.25 6.53
N ILE A 26 -3.24 -2.05 7.08
CA ILE A 26 -4.29 -1.16 7.60
C ILE A 26 -5.23 -0.74 6.47
N VAL A 27 -4.68 -0.27 5.34
CA VAL A 27 -5.45 0.21 4.19
C VAL A 27 -6.33 -0.89 3.62
N ILE A 28 -5.74 -2.06 3.33
CA ILE A 28 -6.42 -3.20 2.73
C ILE A 28 -7.55 -3.67 3.64
N THR A 29 -7.27 -3.86 4.93
CA THR A 29 -8.30 -4.27 5.91
C THR A 29 -9.42 -3.24 6.02
N SER A 30 -9.10 -1.94 6.03
CA SER A 30 -10.11 -0.86 6.09
C SER A 30 -11.02 -0.87 4.85
N VAL A 31 -10.44 -0.97 3.66
CA VAL A 31 -11.20 -1.05 2.40
C VAL A 31 -12.09 -2.29 2.41
N MET A 32 -11.58 -3.40 2.90
CA MET A 32 -12.30 -4.67 2.88
C MET A 32 -13.46 -4.70 3.90
N ILE A 33 -13.31 -4.08 5.08
CA ILE A 33 -14.41 -3.84 6.02
C ILE A 33 -15.47 -2.94 5.37
N LEU A 34 -15.05 -1.84 4.74
CA LEU A 34 -15.96 -0.91 4.05
C LEU A 34 -16.79 -1.63 2.99
N LEU A 35 -16.14 -2.46 2.16
CA LEU A 35 -16.83 -3.24 1.13
C LEU A 35 -17.79 -4.28 1.72
N ALA A 36 -17.42 -4.94 2.83
CA ALA A 36 -18.30 -5.89 3.50
C ALA A 36 -19.56 -5.19 4.05
N VAL A 37 -19.40 -4.03 4.70
CA VAL A 37 -20.53 -3.24 5.21
C VAL A 37 -21.40 -2.75 4.05
N LEU A 38 -20.82 -2.20 3.00
CA LEU A 38 -21.55 -1.71 1.83
C LEU A 38 -22.31 -2.83 1.11
N SER A 39 -21.69 -4.02 0.99
CA SER A 39 -22.33 -5.21 0.42
C SER A 39 -23.54 -5.65 1.24
N SER A 40 -23.46 -5.60 2.56
CA SER A 40 -24.57 -5.90 3.46
C SER A 40 -25.72 -4.90 3.30
N LEU A 41 -25.40 -3.61 3.17
CA LEU A 41 -26.41 -2.54 3.05
C LEU A 41 -27.13 -2.54 1.69
N LEU A 42 -26.41 -2.84 0.61
CA LEU A 42 -26.95 -2.81 -0.76
C LEU A 42 -27.58 -4.13 -1.22
N SER A 43 -27.62 -5.16 -0.37
CA SER A 43 -28.11 -6.51 -0.70
C SER A 43 -27.42 -7.17 -1.91
N LYS A 44 -26.29 -6.61 -2.38
CA LYS A 44 -25.53 -7.09 -3.53
C LYS A 44 -24.43 -8.04 -3.05
N LYS A 45 -24.63 -9.35 -3.23
CA LYS A 45 -23.59 -10.39 -3.06
C LYS A 45 -22.44 -10.30 -4.08
N ILE A 46 -22.61 -9.52 -5.15
CA ILE A 46 -21.74 -9.48 -6.34
C ILE A 46 -20.33 -8.96 -6.00
N VAL A 47 -20.20 -7.97 -5.11
CA VAL A 47 -18.93 -7.26 -4.86
C VAL A 47 -17.85 -8.16 -4.21
N LEU A 48 -18.24 -9.18 -3.45
CA LEU A 48 -17.29 -10.10 -2.78
C LEU A 48 -16.91 -11.31 -3.66
N ALA A 49 -17.81 -11.75 -4.55
CA ALA A 49 -17.64 -12.98 -5.35
C ALA A 49 -16.63 -12.84 -6.51
N ASP A 50 -16.48 -11.64 -7.08
CA ASP A 50 -15.46 -11.38 -8.11
C ASP A 50 -14.04 -11.43 -7.52
N TYR A 51 -13.94 -11.18 -6.21
CA TYR A 51 -12.69 -11.17 -5.49
C TYR A 51 -12.29 -12.59 -5.02
N SER A 52 -13.23 -13.44 -4.59
CA SER A 52 -12.92 -14.80 -4.08
C SER A 52 -12.32 -15.78 -5.11
N LYS A 53 -12.47 -15.51 -6.41
CA LYS A 53 -12.00 -16.37 -7.51
C LYS A 53 -10.56 -16.13 -7.95
N GLN A 54 -9.83 -15.21 -7.32
CA GLN A 54 -8.49 -14.86 -7.77
C GLN A 54 -7.45 -15.93 -7.40
N SER A 55 -7.16 -16.85 -8.33
CA SER A 55 -5.99 -17.73 -8.26
C SER A 55 -4.79 -17.05 -8.93
N PHE A 56 -3.70 -16.87 -8.18
CA PHE A 56 -2.45 -16.37 -8.77
C PHE A 56 -1.64 -17.54 -9.33
N ALA A 57 -1.69 -17.74 -10.65
CA ALA A 57 -0.64 -18.48 -11.33
C ALA A 57 0.72 -17.79 -11.09
N ILE A 58 1.82 -18.54 -11.11
CA ILE A 58 3.19 -18.00 -10.89
C ILE A 58 3.47 -16.80 -11.82
N ASN A 59 2.99 -16.90 -13.07
CA ASN A 59 3.14 -15.88 -14.09
C ASN A 59 2.44 -14.56 -13.70
N GLU A 60 1.24 -14.67 -13.14
CA GLU A 60 0.45 -13.51 -12.68
C GLU A 60 1.03 -12.91 -11.40
N LEU A 61 1.57 -13.76 -10.52
CA LEU A 61 2.30 -13.31 -9.33
C LEU A 61 3.52 -12.47 -9.71
N LEU A 62 4.30 -12.93 -10.71
CA LEU A 62 5.49 -12.20 -11.17
C LEU A 62 5.13 -10.87 -11.82
N LYS A 63 4.07 -10.82 -12.63
CA LYS A 63 3.56 -9.55 -13.17
C LYS A 63 3.18 -8.58 -12.07
N PHE A 64 2.39 -9.05 -11.11
CA PHE A 64 1.83 -8.21 -10.05
C PHE A 64 2.87 -7.73 -9.02
N LEU A 65 3.86 -8.56 -8.69
CA LEU A 65 4.88 -8.22 -7.70
C LEU A 65 6.11 -7.54 -8.29
N VAL A 66 6.40 -7.72 -9.57
CA VAL A 66 7.65 -7.24 -10.17
C VAL A 66 7.39 -6.34 -11.36
N PHE A 67 6.80 -6.88 -12.45
CA PHE A 67 6.74 -6.11 -13.70
C PHE A 67 5.85 -4.86 -13.60
N TYR A 68 4.68 -4.94 -12.96
CA TYR A 68 3.82 -3.78 -12.77
C TYR A 68 4.48 -2.74 -11.85
N PRO A 69 4.96 -3.06 -10.62
CA PRO A 69 5.68 -2.08 -9.81
C PRO A 69 6.85 -1.45 -10.54
N VAL A 70 7.65 -2.23 -11.27
CA VAL A 70 8.78 -1.69 -12.05
C VAL A 70 8.30 -0.68 -13.09
N GLY A 71 7.36 -1.05 -13.95
CA GLY A 71 6.85 -0.18 -15.02
C GLY A 71 6.18 1.09 -14.47
N GLU A 72 5.32 0.93 -13.47
CA GLU A 72 4.57 2.02 -12.85
C GLU A 72 5.50 3.00 -12.12
N GLU A 73 6.50 2.51 -11.38
CA GLU A 73 7.46 3.38 -10.71
C GLU A 73 8.36 4.13 -11.72
N PHE A 74 8.82 3.47 -12.78
CA PHE A 74 9.61 4.15 -13.81
C PHE A 74 8.81 5.27 -14.49
N LEU A 75 7.55 5.00 -14.86
CA LEU A 75 6.69 5.98 -15.50
C LEU A 75 6.34 7.14 -14.56
N LEU A 76 5.88 6.83 -13.35
CA LEU A 76 5.28 7.83 -12.46
C LEU A 76 6.34 8.55 -11.62
N ARG A 77 7.32 7.82 -11.08
CA ARG A 77 8.35 8.34 -10.17
C ARG A 77 9.64 8.70 -10.90
N GLY A 78 9.99 7.91 -11.92
CA GLY A 78 11.15 8.16 -12.77
C GLY A 78 10.93 9.31 -13.73
N LEU A 79 9.87 9.27 -14.53
CA LEU A 79 9.60 10.26 -15.58
C LEU A 79 8.67 11.39 -15.10
N MET A 80 7.44 11.08 -14.72
CA MET A 80 6.40 12.09 -14.50
C MET A 80 6.70 13.00 -13.32
N LEU A 81 7.00 12.43 -12.14
CA LEU A 81 7.37 13.22 -10.96
C LEU A 81 8.64 14.05 -11.19
N HIS A 82 9.63 13.51 -11.92
CA HIS A 82 10.87 14.23 -12.23
C HIS A 82 10.62 15.43 -13.14
N PHE A 83 9.70 15.31 -14.10
CA PHE A 83 9.29 16.41 -14.95
C PHE A 83 8.45 17.44 -14.17
N LEU A 84 7.41 17.00 -13.48
CA LEU A 84 6.45 17.87 -12.78
C LEU A 84 7.09 18.68 -11.66
N LYS A 85 8.09 18.14 -10.93
CA LYS A 85 8.75 18.87 -9.84
C LYS A 85 9.47 20.14 -10.30
N LYS A 86 9.80 20.24 -11.60
CA LYS A 86 10.39 21.44 -12.22
C LYS A 86 9.34 22.47 -12.62
N LYS A 87 8.05 22.11 -12.59
CA LYS A 87 6.93 22.92 -13.10
C LYS A 87 5.97 23.36 -12.00
N THR A 88 5.83 22.58 -10.93
CA THR A 88 4.86 22.88 -9.87
C THR A 88 5.25 22.25 -8.52
N LYS A 89 4.89 22.94 -7.43
CA LYS A 89 5.01 22.41 -6.06
C LYS A 89 4.06 21.24 -5.77
N TYR A 90 3.01 21.08 -6.57
CA TYR A 90 2.01 20.00 -6.43
C TYR A 90 2.37 18.74 -7.22
N ALA A 91 3.62 18.62 -7.68
CA ALA A 91 4.06 17.53 -8.55
C ALA A 91 3.75 16.14 -7.96
N ASN A 92 3.93 15.97 -6.65
CA ASN A 92 3.67 14.71 -5.98
C ASN A 92 2.17 14.37 -5.94
N LEU A 93 1.33 15.35 -5.64
CA LEU A 93 -0.12 15.17 -5.65
C LEU A 93 -0.64 14.83 -7.06
N ILE A 94 -0.18 15.55 -8.08
CA ILE A 94 -0.64 15.34 -9.46
C ILE A 94 -0.26 13.93 -9.94
N GLN A 95 0.99 13.50 -9.75
CA GLN A 95 1.38 12.14 -10.17
C GLN A 95 0.61 11.07 -9.42
N ALA A 96 0.32 11.30 -8.13
CA ALA A 96 -0.39 10.34 -7.31
C ALA A 96 -1.87 10.20 -7.71
N VAL A 97 -2.52 11.30 -8.08
CA VAL A 97 -3.88 11.27 -8.63
C VAL A 97 -3.89 10.51 -9.97
N ILE A 98 -2.93 10.78 -10.85
CA ILE A 98 -2.81 10.05 -12.12
C ILE A 98 -2.60 8.55 -11.87
N PHE A 99 -1.75 8.19 -10.92
CA PHE A 99 -1.56 6.79 -10.50
C PHE A 99 -2.89 6.15 -10.08
N GLY A 100 -3.72 6.86 -9.31
CA GLY A 100 -5.04 6.36 -8.94
C GLY A 100 -6.02 6.24 -10.11
N ILE A 101 -6.00 7.18 -11.05
CA ILE A 101 -6.85 7.12 -12.26
C ILE A 101 -6.51 5.90 -13.12
N LEU A 102 -5.21 5.60 -13.28
CA LEU A 102 -4.75 4.48 -14.12
C LEU A 102 -5.23 3.10 -13.64
N HIS A 103 -5.71 2.98 -12.40
CA HIS A 103 -6.29 1.75 -11.88
C HIS A 103 -7.74 1.49 -12.32
N LEU A 104 -8.40 2.48 -12.95
CA LEU A 104 -9.72 2.37 -13.57
C LEU A 104 -10.80 1.77 -12.65
N ASN A 105 -10.68 1.99 -11.35
CA ASN A 105 -11.60 1.46 -10.34
C ASN A 105 -11.80 2.49 -9.21
N PRO A 106 -13.03 2.95 -8.96
CA PRO A 106 -13.32 3.97 -7.94
C PRO A 106 -12.91 3.57 -6.52
N ILE A 107 -13.04 2.30 -6.16
CA ILE A 107 -12.62 1.79 -4.84
C ILE A 107 -11.10 1.85 -4.72
N LYS A 108 -10.39 1.54 -5.80
CA LYS A 108 -8.92 1.57 -5.84
C LYS A 108 -8.37 2.99 -5.80
N PHE A 109 -9.00 3.89 -6.56
CA PHE A 109 -8.57 5.28 -6.75
C PHE A 109 -8.10 5.96 -5.46
N ILE A 110 -8.89 5.86 -4.37
CA ILE A 110 -8.59 6.54 -3.11
C ILE A 110 -7.28 6.02 -2.52
N TYR A 111 -7.16 4.72 -2.29
CA TYR A 111 -5.99 4.18 -1.61
C TYR A 111 -4.74 4.17 -2.49
N THR A 112 -4.90 4.03 -3.81
CA THR A 112 -3.78 4.14 -4.75
C THR A 112 -3.28 5.58 -4.83
N THR A 113 -4.16 6.58 -4.73
CA THR A 113 -3.73 7.99 -4.67
C THR A 113 -2.95 8.29 -3.39
N ILE A 114 -3.43 7.83 -2.23
CA ILE A 114 -2.70 8.03 -0.96
C ILE A 114 -1.35 7.32 -0.97
N SER A 115 -1.31 6.07 -1.44
CA SER A 115 -0.06 5.31 -1.65
C SER A 115 0.84 6.01 -2.66
N GLY A 116 0.23 6.65 -3.67
CA GLY A 116 0.87 7.47 -4.68
C GLY A 116 1.71 8.59 -4.09
N ILE A 117 1.09 9.35 -3.17
CA ILE A 117 1.72 10.44 -2.42
C ILE A 117 2.88 9.90 -1.59
N PHE A 118 2.65 8.79 -0.88
CA PHE A 118 3.66 8.12 -0.06
C PHE A 118 4.91 7.73 -0.87
N PHE A 119 4.75 6.96 -1.95
CA PHE A 119 5.88 6.53 -2.78
C PHE A 119 6.60 7.72 -3.42
N GLY A 120 5.86 8.75 -3.83
CA GLY A 120 6.47 9.96 -4.37
C GLY A 120 7.27 10.75 -3.33
N ASN A 121 6.84 10.80 -2.06
CA ASN A 121 7.62 11.42 -0.98
C ASN A 121 8.92 10.66 -0.69
N VAL A 122 8.91 9.33 -0.79
CA VAL A 122 10.14 8.52 -0.73
C VAL A 122 11.04 8.83 -1.93
N ARG A 123 10.47 8.97 -3.14
CA ARG A 123 11.22 9.27 -4.36
C ARG A 123 11.83 10.67 -4.39
N LEU A 124 11.20 11.65 -3.77
CA LEU A 124 11.70 13.03 -3.70
C LEU A 124 12.98 13.17 -2.86
N ARG A 125 13.31 12.15 -2.07
CA ARG A 125 14.57 12.04 -1.35
C ARG A 125 15.68 11.48 -2.25
N PRO A 126 16.96 11.67 -1.88
CA PRO A 126 18.08 11.08 -2.60
C PRO A 126 18.19 9.56 -2.37
N SER A 127 17.16 8.83 -2.81
CA SER A 127 17.07 7.37 -2.78
C SER A 127 17.06 6.82 -4.22
N PRO A 128 17.60 5.60 -4.42
CA PRO A 128 17.51 4.95 -5.72
C PRO A 128 16.08 4.48 -5.98
N ILE A 129 15.65 4.46 -7.25
CA ILE A 129 14.26 4.13 -7.62
C ILE A 129 13.85 2.70 -7.21
N TRP A 130 14.80 1.78 -7.11
CA TRP A 130 14.52 0.42 -6.66
C TRP A 130 13.97 0.36 -5.23
N TRP A 131 14.20 1.38 -4.39
CA TRP A 131 13.55 1.48 -3.08
C TRP A 131 12.05 1.58 -3.24
N THR A 132 11.55 2.51 -4.06
CA THR A 132 10.09 2.67 -4.24
C THR A 132 9.46 1.49 -4.94
N ILE A 133 10.18 0.86 -5.89
CA ILE A 133 9.77 -0.43 -6.49
C ILE A 133 9.57 -1.48 -5.40
N LEU A 134 10.54 -1.65 -4.50
CA LEU A 134 10.45 -2.62 -3.41
C LEU A 134 9.30 -2.32 -2.44
N LEU A 135 9.07 -1.05 -2.10
CA LEU A 135 7.93 -0.65 -1.25
C LEU A 135 6.60 -0.94 -1.93
N HIS A 136 6.48 -0.65 -3.24
CA HIS A 136 5.28 -0.97 -4.01
C HIS A 136 5.06 -2.49 -4.11
N SER A 137 6.09 -3.26 -4.44
CA SER A 137 6.04 -4.72 -4.40
C SER A 137 5.63 -5.26 -3.02
N THR A 138 6.10 -4.62 -1.93
CA THR A 138 5.71 -4.97 -0.56
C THR A 138 4.22 -4.73 -0.32
N PHE A 139 3.69 -3.59 -0.77
CA PHE A 139 2.25 -3.30 -0.69
C PHE A 139 1.43 -4.38 -1.42
N ASN A 140 1.85 -4.73 -2.63
CA ASN A 140 1.19 -5.76 -3.44
C ASN A 140 1.28 -7.15 -2.78
N LEU A 141 2.44 -7.49 -2.21
CA LEU A 141 2.64 -8.75 -1.50
C LEU A 141 1.71 -8.89 -0.29
N VAL A 142 1.63 -7.85 0.54
CA VAL A 142 0.72 -7.83 1.69
C VAL A 142 -0.73 -7.94 1.24
N SER A 143 -1.10 -7.32 0.11
CA SER A 143 -2.44 -7.44 -0.45
C SER A 143 -2.81 -8.89 -0.76
N ILE A 144 -1.91 -9.68 -1.36
CA ILE A 144 -2.17 -11.08 -1.66
C ILE A 144 -2.37 -11.90 -0.39
N PHE A 145 -1.48 -11.72 0.59
CA PHE A 145 -1.51 -12.50 1.83
C PHE A 145 -2.70 -12.18 2.73
N LEU A 146 -3.16 -10.94 2.78
CA LEU A 146 -4.32 -10.57 3.61
C LEU A 146 -5.64 -10.86 2.94
N TYR A 147 -5.68 -10.77 1.62
CA TYR A 147 -6.93 -10.82 0.89
C TYR A 147 -7.61 -12.18 0.95
N LYS A 148 -6.90 -13.27 0.62
CA LYS A 148 -7.46 -14.62 0.61
C LYS A 148 -8.00 -15.07 1.99
N PRO A 149 -7.24 -14.95 3.10
CA PRO A 149 -7.77 -15.32 4.42
C PRO A 149 -8.94 -14.42 4.83
N PHE A 150 -8.94 -13.13 4.48
CA PHE A 150 -10.07 -12.26 4.78
C PHE A 150 -11.34 -12.66 4.04
N ILE A 151 -11.28 -12.95 2.73
CA ILE A 151 -12.46 -13.36 1.96
C ILE A 151 -13.06 -14.65 2.53
N ILE A 152 -12.22 -15.64 2.84
CA ILE A 152 -12.64 -16.88 3.51
C ILE A 152 -13.30 -16.58 4.87
N THR A 153 -12.75 -15.61 5.61
CA THR A 153 -13.29 -15.21 6.91
C THR A 153 -14.64 -14.50 6.76
N ILE A 154 -14.79 -13.60 5.80
CA ILE A 154 -16.04 -12.89 5.52
C ILE A 154 -17.15 -13.84 5.04
N GLU A 155 -16.86 -14.77 4.13
CA GLU A 155 -17.83 -15.77 3.69
C GLU A 155 -18.35 -16.59 4.89
N LYS A 156 -17.47 -17.00 5.81
CA LYS A 156 -17.86 -17.67 7.05
C LYS A 156 -18.66 -16.77 7.98
N ILE A 157 -18.32 -15.48 8.07
CA ILE A 157 -19.01 -14.52 8.94
C ILE A 157 -20.43 -14.19 8.45
N PHE A 158 -20.63 -13.98 7.13
CA PHE A 158 -21.97 -13.78 6.57
C PHE A 158 -22.87 -15.02 6.74
N TYR A 159 -22.28 -16.21 6.77
CA TYR A 159 -23.01 -17.45 7.06
C TYR A 159 -23.33 -17.66 8.56
N LEU A 160 -22.54 -17.12 9.48
CA LEU A 160 -22.67 -17.39 10.92
C LEU A 160 -23.35 -16.29 11.74
N GLN A 161 -23.80 -15.17 11.14
CA GLN A 161 -24.45 -14.00 11.78
C GLN A 161 -23.71 -13.36 12.99
N ASN A 162 -22.64 -13.96 13.49
CA ASN A 162 -21.83 -13.51 14.61
C ASN A 162 -20.43 -13.19 14.08
N MET A 163 -20.13 -11.91 13.91
CA MET A 163 -18.76 -11.40 13.76
C MET A 163 -18.02 -11.65 15.08
N PRO A 164 -16.93 -12.44 15.14
CA PRO A 164 -15.97 -12.24 16.21
C PRO A 164 -15.23 -10.95 15.88
N ILE A 165 -15.71 -9.82 16.42
CA ILE A 165 -15.01 -8.53 16.49
C ILE A 165 -13.51 -8.72 16.83
N ILE A 166 -13.21 -9.77 17.60
CA ILE A 166 -11.89 -10.29 17.94
C ILE A 166 -10.98 -10.52 16.71
N THR A 167 -11.47 -11.09 15.61
CA THR A 167 -10.64 -11.33 14.41
C THR A 167 -10.24 -10.03 13.71
N LEU A 168 -11.15 -9.07 13.63
CA LEU A 168 -10.86 -7.74 13.10
C LEU A 168 -9.86 -7.00 14.00
N ILE A 169 -10.01 -7.13 15.32
CA ILE A 169 -9.06 -6.58 16.30
C ILE A 169 -7.65 -7.16 16.11
N ILE A 170 -7.52 -8.49 15.97
CA ILE A 170 -6.23 -9.17 15.83
C ILE A 170 -5.51 -8.76 14.53
N VAL A 171 -6.23 -8.58 13.43
CA VAL A 171 -5.64 -8.21 12.14
C VAL A 171 -5.32 -6.71 12.08
N PHE A 172 -6.09 -5.86 12.74
CA PHE A 172 -5.99 -4.40 12.60
C PHE A 172 -5.09 -3.73 13.65
N ILE A 173 -5.15 -4.17 14.90
CA ILE A 173 -4.47 -3.49 16.01
C ILE A 173 -2.94 -3.60 15.95
N PRO A 174 -2.32 -4.78 15.75
CA PRO A 174 -0.87 -4.89 15.72
C PRO A 174 -0.22 -4.05 14.61
N PRO A 175 -0.73 -4.04 13.35
CA PRO A 175 -0.20 -3.15 12.32
C PRO A 175 -0.26 -1.67 12.67
N LEU A 176 -1.30 -1.19 13.38
CA LEU A 176 -1.40 0.20 13.81
C LEU A 176 -0.25 0.62 14.75
N PHE A 177 0.02 -0.20 15.77
CA PHE A 177 1.10 0.09 16.72
C PHE A 177 2.48 0.06 16.04
N ILE A 178 2.72 -0.92 15.17
CA ILE A 178 3.99 -1.03 14.44
C ILE A 178 4.11 0.11 13.43
N PHE A 179 3.02 0.51 12.77
CA PHE A 179 2.99 1.66 11.87
C PHE A 179 3.38 2.95 12.59
N ASP A 180 2.76 3.26 13.73
CA ASP A 180 3.07 4.47 14.50
C ASP A 180 4.52 4.45 15.01
N TYR A 181 4.97 3.31 15.54
CA TYR A 181 6.37 3.13 15.96
C TYR A 181 7.34 3.39 14.82
N THR A 182 7.15 2.72 13.67
CA THR A 182 8.04 2.86 12.51
C THR A 182 8.01 4.27 11.93
N LEU A 183 6.85 4.92 11.89
CA LEU A 183 6.71 6.30 11.44
C LEU A 183 7.47 7.27 12.36
N LYS A 184 7.38 7.10 13.68
CA LYS A 184 8.16 7.88 14.66
C LYS A 184 9.66 7.69 14.46
N GLN A 185 10.12 6.45 14.22
CA GLN A 185 11.53 6.18 13.94
C GLN A 185 11.99 6.84 12.64
N LEU A 186 11.20 6.75 11.57
CA LEU A 186 11.49 7.37 10.28
C LEU A 186 11.57 8.91 10.40
N LYS A 187 10.68 9.53 11.17
CA LYS A 187 10.73 10.97 11.47
C LYS A 187 11.99 11.36 12.26
N ASN A 188 12.20 10.73 13.42
CA ASN A 188 13.25 11.12 14.35
C ASN A 188 14.66 10.82 13.84
N LYS A 189 14.85 9.73 13.10
CA LYS A 189 16.19 9.27 12.68
C LYS A 189 16.54 9.61 11.25
N PHE A 190 15.53 9.78 10.40
CA PHE A 190 15.72 9.96 8.95
C PHE A 190 14.93 11.15 8.40
N ASN A 191 14.33 12.00 9.25
CA ASN A 191 13.64 13.24 8.89
C ASN A 191 12.38 13.07 8.01
N TYR A 192 11.67 11.94 8.07
CA TYR A 192 10.45 11.66 7.26
C TYR A 192 9.17 12.41 7.69
N GLU A 193 9.26 13.70 8.02
CA GLU A 193 8.13 14.51 8.55
C GLU A 193 6.93 14.65 7.61
N LYS A 194 7.18 14.53 6.29
CA LYS A 194 6.17 14.68 5.23
C LYS A 194 5.85 13.37 4.51
N LEU A 195 6.21 12.21 5.06
CA LEU A 195 6.10 10.92 4.36
C LEU A 195 4.71 10.64 3.76
N TYR A 196 3.64 11.00 4.47
CA TYR A 196 2.25 10.83 4.03
C TYR A 196 1.53 12.16 3.69
N LYS A 197 2.27 13.26 3.50
CA LYS A 197 1.69 14.59 3.18
C LYS A 197 1.77 14.88 1.68
N ALA A 198 0.70 15.43 1.11
CA ALA A 198 0.61 15.84 -0.30
C ALA A 198 1.46 17.06 -0.63
#